data_AF-A0A7J3NTE1-F1
#
_entry.id   AF-A0A7J3NTE1-F1
#
_cell.length_a   1.000
_cell.length_b   1.000
_cell.length_c   1.000
_cell.angle_alpha   90.00
_cell.angle_beta   90.00
_cell.angle_gamma   90.00
#
_symmetry.space_group_name_H-M   'P 1'
#
loop_
_entity.id
_entity.type
_entity.pdbx_description
1 polymer ?
#
loop_
_entity_poly.entity_id
_entity_poly.type
_entity_poly.pdbx_seq_one_letter_code
_entity_poly.pdbx_strand_id
1 'polypeptide(L)'
;MGFESIIVTAILIIILLIFAFMLLIIALSIFRWLKTSSYQPPAIKIEDYTCPKCGSKDLELIGSRTIRCKKCGTIFTIQPETVEARWIMWPVFWWIPIIWPVPVKKEA
;
A
#
# COMPACT_ATOMS: atom_id res chain seq x y z
N MET A 1 21.10 -42.06 -33.02
CA MET A 1 20.98 -40.80 -32.25
C MET A 1 21.85 -40.95 -31.01
N GLY A 2 22.96 -40.20 -30.95
CA GLY A 2 23.98 -40.37 -29.93
C GLY A 2 23.54 -39.80 -28.58
N PHE A 3 23.94 -40.45 -27.50
CA PHE A 3 23.67 -40.06 -26.11
C PHE A 3 23.89 -38.55 -25.83
N GLU A 4 24.91 -37.95 -26.45
CA GLU A 4 25.21 -36.52 -26.42
C GLU A 4 24.02 -35.63 -26.84
N SER A 5 23.31 -36.01 -27.89
CA SER A 5 22.15 -35.25 -28.38
C SER A 5 20.98 -35.26 -27.38
N ILE A 6 20.84 -36.35 -26.61
CA ILE A 6 19.80 -36.47 -25.58
C ILE A 6 20.13 -35.57 -24.40
N ILE A 7 21.39 -35.54 -23.96
CA ILE A 7 21.86 -34.69 -22.85
C ILE A 7 21.67 -33.20 -23.19
N VAL A 8 22.11 -32.78 -24.38
CA VAL A 8 21.98 -31.37 -24.80
C VAL A 8 20.51 -30.95 -24.86
N THR A 9 19.64 -31.81 -25.37
CA THR A 9 18.19 -31.56 -25.42
C THR A 9 17.59 -31.45 -24.02
N ALA A 10 17.98 -32.33 -23.09
CA ALA A 10 17.51 -32.29 -21.71
C ALA A 10 17.94 -31.00 -20.98
N ILE A 11 19.18 -30.57 -21.16
CA ILE A 11 19.69 -29.32 -20.57
C ILE A 11 18.91 -28.11 -21.11
N LEU A 12 18.68 -28.05 -22.43
CA LEU A 12 17.90 -26.98 -23.05
C LEU A 12 16.48 -26.91 -22.49
N ILE A 13 15.82 -28.05 -22.30
CA ILE A 13 14.49 -28.12 -21.70
C ILE A 13 14.51 -27.58 -20.27
N ILE A 14 15.49 -27.97 -19.46
CA ILE A 14 15.62 -27.50 -18.07
C ILE A 14 15.81 -25.98 -18.02
N ILE A 15 16.69 -25.43 -18.86
CA ILE A 15 16.92 -23.98 -18.93
C ILE A 15 15.63 -23.24 -19.32
N LEU A 16 14.90 -23.74 -20.30
CA LEU A 16 13.62 -23.16 -20.71
C LEU A 16 12.56 -23.20 -19.60
N LEU A 17 12.50 -24.29 -18.83
CA LEU A 17 11.59 -24.41 -17.69
C LEU A 17 11.92 -23.41 -16.58
N ILE A 18 13.21 -23.25 -16.25
CA ILE A 18 13.66 -22.26 -15.24
C ILE A 18 13.33 -20.84 -15.71
N PHE A 19 13.58 -20.54 -16.98
CA PHE A 19 13.28 -19.23 -17.55
C PHE A 19 11.77 -18.92 -17.54
N ALA A 20 10.93 -19.89 -17.91
CA ALA A 20 9.49 -19.75 -17.84
C ALA A 20 8.98 -19.54 -16.40
N PHE A 21 9.56 -20.25 -15.44
CA PHE A 21 9.22 -20.09 -14.02
C PHE A 21 9.61 -18.71 -13.49
N MET A 22 10.79 -18.20 -13.86
CA MET A 22 11.23 -16.85 -13.51
C MET A 22 10.28 -15.78 -14.09
N LEU A 23 9.87 -15.92 -15.35
CA LEU A 23 8.89 -15.01 -15.96
C LEU A 23 7.52 -15.06 -15.26
N LEU A 24 7.09 -16.24 -14.82
CA LEU A 24 5.84 -16.41 -14.07
C LEU A 24 5.90 -15.69 -12.72
N ILE A 25 7.01 -15.78 -11.99
CA ILE A 25 7.20 -15.05 -10.72
C ILE A 25 7.14 -13.54 -10.95
N ILE A 26 7.80 -13.03 -12.00
CA ILE A 26 7.79 -11.60 -12.35
C ILE A 26 6.36 -11.16 -12.72
N ALA A 27 5.64 -11.95 -13.50
CA ALA A 27 4.25 -11.64 -13.85
C ALA A 27 3.36 -11.59 -12.60
N LEU A 28 3.52 -12.53 -11.67
CA LEU A 28 2.78 -12.54 -10.40
C LEU A 28 3.15 -11.36 -9.49
N SER A 29 4.42 -10.93 -9.49
CA SER A 29 4.84 -9.77 -8.69
C SER A 29 4.24 -8.47 -9.23
N ILE A 30 4.23 -8.30 -10.57
CA ILE A 30 3.58 -7.15 -11.23
C ILE A 30 2.07 -7.17 -10.99
N PHE A 31 1.42 -8.33 -11.12
CA PHE A 31 -0.01 -8.44 -10.90
C PHE A 31 -0.41 -8.12 -9.45
N ARG A 32 0.40 -8.56 -8.48
CA ARG A 32 0.22 -8.20 -7.06
C ARG A 32 0.44 -6.71 -6.82
N TRP A 33 1.45 -6.11 -7.45
CA TRP A 33 1.71 -4.68 -7.31
C TRP A 33 0.59 -3.82 -7.91
N LEU A 34 0.05 -4.20 -9.07
CA LEU A 34 -1.14 -3.58 -9.66
C LEU A 34 -2.33 -3.60 -8.70
N LYS A 35 -2.52 -4.71 -7.96
CA LYS A 35 -3.59 -4.83 -6.96
C LYS A 35 -3.36 -3.94 -5.73
N THR A 36 -2.11 -3.76 -5.31
CA THR A 36 -1.76 -2.91 -4.15
C THR A 36 -1.78 -1.41 -4.46
N SER A 37 -1.68 -1.00 -5.73
CA SER A 37 -1.71 0.41 -6.13
C SER A 37 -3.05 1.12 -5.86
N SER A 38 -4.12 0.38 -5.53
CA SER A 38 -5.42 0.94 -5.17
C SER A 38 -5.55 1.28 -3.68
N TYR A 39 -4.45 1.67 -3.01
CA TYR A 39 -4.52 2.18 -1.65
C TYR A 39 -5.18 3.56 -1.66
N GLN A 40 -6.50 3.58 -1.52
CA GLN A 40 -7.23 4.80 -1.20
C GLN A 40 -6.95 5.13 0.27
N PRO A 41 -6.48 6.36 0.58
CA PRO A 41 -6.37 6.79 1.97
C PRO A 41 -7.76 6.72 2.63
N PRO A 42 -7.83 6.37 3.93
CA PRO A 42 -9.11 6.26 4.62
C PRO A 42 -9.89 7.58 4.52
N ALA A 43 -11.18 7.47 4.19
CA ALA A 43 -12.07 8.63 4.10
C ALA A 43 -12.14 9.33 5.47
N ILE A 44 -11.89 10.64 5.49
CA ILE A 44 -11.95 11.46 6.70
C ILE A 44 -13.42 11.57 7.15
N LYS A 45 -13.74 11.02 8.32
CA LYS A 45 -15.05 11.20 8.96
C LYS A 45 -15.07 12.53 9.69
N ILE A 46 -15.82 13.49 9.18
CA ILE A 46 -15.93 14.86 9.75
C ILE A 46 -16.51 14.85 11.16
N GLU A 47 -17.41 13.89 11.43
CA GLU A 47 -18.19 13.77 12.66
C GLU A 47 -17.33 13.60 13.92
N ASP A 48 -16.10 13.10 13.75
CA ASP A 48 -15.14 12.87 14.84
C ASP A 48 -14.38 14.15 15.23
N TYR A 49 -14.48 15.22 14.43
CA TYR A 49 -13.74 16.46 14.65
C TYR A 49 -14.61 17.56 15.24
N THR A 50 -14.00 18.41 16.05
CA THR A 50 -14.60 19.62 16.61
C THR A 50 -13.75 20.82 16.21
N CYS A 51 -14.38 21.98 16.05
CA CYS A 51 -13.63 23.19 15.76
C CYS A 51 -12.73 23.57 16.94
N PRO A 52 -11.40 23.73 16.76
CA PRO A 52 -10.50 24.08 17.86
C PRO A 52 -10.72 25.47 18.44
N LYS A 53 -11.42 26.35 17.70
CA LYS A 53 -11.67 27.74 18.12
C LYS A 53 -12.96 27.91 18.93
N CYS A 54 -14.03 27.21 18.56
CA CYS A 54 -15.36 27.41 19.15
C CYS A 54 -16.01 26.13 19.67
N GLY A 55 -15.38 24.96 19.52
CA GLY A 55 -15.90 23.68 19.98
C GLY A 55 -17.11 23.15 19.20
N SER A 56 -17.58 23.84 18.15
CA SER A 56 -18.75 23.38 17.39
C SER A 56 -18.43 22.18 16.50
N LYS A 57 -19.40 21.26 16.38
CA LYS A 57 -19.36 20.14 15.42
C LYS A 57 -19.89 20.49 14.03
N ASP A 58 -20.37 21.72 13.83
CA ASP A 58 -20.87 22.20 12.54
C ASP A 58 -19.69 22.54 11.62
N LEU A 59 -19.19 21.50 10.96
CA LEU A 59 -18.02 21.49 10.10
C LEU A 59 -18.43 21.21 8.66
N GLU A 60 -17.71 21.83 7.72
CA GLU A 60 -17.92 21.70 6.28
C GLU A 60 -16.60 21.34 5.60
N LEU A 61 -16.59 20.27 4.82
CA LEU A 61 -15.45 19.92 3.97
C LEU A 61 -15.43 20.84 2.75
N ILE A 62 -14.33 21.59 2.58
CA ILE A 62 -14.11 22.46 1.41
C ILE A 62 -13.17 21.79 0.39
N GLY A 63 -12.37 20.83 0.84
CA GLY A 63 -11.41 20.12 0.01
C GLY A 63 -11.12 18.74 0.60
N SER A 64 -10.15 18.03 0.03
CA SER A 64 -9.83 16.66 0.44
C SER A 64 -9.41 16.52 1.90
N ARG A 65 -8.86 17.58 2.52
CA ARG A 65 -8.36 17.60 3.90
C ARG A 65 -8.59 18.92 4.65
N THR A 66 -9.31 19.85 4.03
CA THR A 66 -9.53 21.20 4.55
C THR A 66 -10.97 21.32 5.02
N ILE A 67 -11.13 21.60 6.31
CA ILE A 67 -12.43 21.77 6.95
C ILE A 67 -12.61 23.22 7.34
N ARG A 68 -13.82 23.74 7.13
CA ARG A 68 -14.27 25.04 7.62
C ARG A 68 -15.37 24.85 8.65
N CYS A 69 -15.26 25.56 9.75
CA CYS A 69 -16.34 25.65 10.72
C CYS A 69 -17.43 26.62 10.22
N LYS A 70 -18.69 26.19 10.19
CA LYS A 70 -19.82 27.04 9.79
C LYS A 70 -20.13 28.13 10.82
N LYS A 71 -19.88 27.88 12.11
CA LYS A 71 -20.17 28.86 13.18
C LYS A 71 -19.17 29.99 13.26
N CYS A 72 -17.87 29.68 13.30
CA CYS A 72 -16.82 30.68 13.52
C CYS A 72 -16.02 31.02 12.26
N GLY A 73 -16.29 30.35 11.13
CA GLY A 73 -15.60 30.57 9.87
C GLY A 73 -14.15 30.09 9.83
N THR A 74 -13.62 29.54 10.92
CA THR A 74 -12.22 29.09 11.00
C THR A 74 -11.98 27.91 10.07
N ILE A 75 -10.91 28.00 9.28
CA ILE A 75 -10.47 26.96 8.36
C ILE A 75 -9.27 26.26 9.01
N PHE A 76 -9.29 24.94 9.03
CA PHE A 76 -8.17 24.13 9.52
C PHE A 76 -7.99 22.89 8.65
N THR A 77 -6.75 22.42 8.59
CA THR A 77 -6.38 21.23 7.82
C THR A 77 -6.16 20.06 8.76
N ILE A 78 -6.80 18.94 8.48
CA ILE A 78 -6.53 17.72 9.23
C ILE A 78 -5.33 17.05 8.57
N GLN A 79 -4.26 16.86 9.33
CA GLN A 79 -3.20 15.94 8.90
C GLN A 79 -3.77 14.52 8.96
N PRO A 80 -3.66 13.73 7.87
CA PRO A 80 -3.98 12.31 8.01
C PRO A 80 -3.11 11.75 9.13
N GLU A 81 -3.66 10.85 9.93
CA GLU A 81 -2.80 9.97 10.71
C GLU A 81 -1.77 9.41 9.74
N THR A 82 -0.52 9.78 9.94
CA THR A 82 0.60 9.28 9.17
C THR A 82 0.58 7.78 9.42
N VAL A 83 0.09 7.02 8.45
CA VAL A 83 0.32 5.59 8.38
C VAL A 83 1.82 5.48 8.15
N GLU A 84 2.58 5.51 9.23
CA GLU A 84 3.98 5.16 9.18
C GLU A 84 4.01 3.72 8.70
N ALA A 85 4.46 3.53 7.46
CA ALA A 85 4.80 2.22 6.95
C ALA A 85 5.95 1.71 7.81
N ARG A 86 5.61 1.07 8.94
CA ARG A 86 6.58 0.51 9.85
C ARG A 86 7.17 -0.71 9.16
N TRP A 87 8.42 -0.60 8.74
CA TRP A 87 9.18 -1.69 8.17
C TRP A 87 9.41 -2.75 9.25
N ILE A 88 8.51 -3.72 9.35
CA ILE A 88 8.74 -4.89 10.20
C ILE A 88 9.71 -5.78 9.42
N MET A 89 10.99 -5.60 9.75
CA MET A 89 12.11 -6.41 9.28
C MET A 89 11.91 -7.84 9.80
N TRP A 90 11.26 -8.68 8.99
CA TRP A 90 11.20 -10.12 9.23
C TRP A 90 12.51 -10.77 8.80
N PRO A 91 13.17 -11.57 9.65
CA PRO A 91 14.34 -12.30 9.24
C PRO A 91 13.89 -13.54 8.44
N VAL A 92 14.58 -13.79 7.32
CA VAL A 92 14.84 -15.10 6.69
C VAL A 92 14.17 -15.45 5.35
N PHE A 93 13.00 -14.95 4.92
CA PHE A 93 12.45 -15.34 3.60
C PHE A 93 12.10 -14.15 2.68
N TRP A 94 13.14 -13.72 1.98
CA TRP A 94 13.20 -12.91 0.77
C TRP A 94 12.04 -13.20 -0.22
N TRP A 95 11.22 -12.18 -0.54
CA TRP A 95 10.78 -11.76 -1.91
C TRP A 95 9.43 -11.03 -2.03
N ILE A 96 8.75 -10.57 -0.97
CA ILE A 96 7.63 -9.61 -1.12
C ILE A 96 7.57 -8.65 0.08
N PRO A 97 7.77 -7.33 -0.09
CA PRO A 97 7.37 -6.37 0.92
C PRO A 97 5.84 -6.34 0.97
N ILE A 98 5.25 -7.11 1.88
CA ILE A 98 3.85 -6.96 2.25
C ILE A 98 3.77 -5.66 3.06
N ILE A 99 3.55 -4.55 2.36
CA ILE A 99 3.29 -3.24 2.98
C ILE A 99 1.89 -3.33 3.58
N TRP A 100 1.81 -3.70 4.86
CA TRP A 100 0.55 -3.67 5.60
C TRP A 100 0.41 -2.31 6.29
N PRO A 101 -0.58 -1.49 5.92
CA PRO A 101 -0.84 -0.23 6.62
C PRO A 101 -1.43 -0.55 7.98
N VAL A 102 -0.65 -0.39 9.05
CA VAL A 102 -1.14 -0.48 10.43
C VAL A 102 -1.57 0.92 10.85
N PRO A 103 -2.84 1.13 11.27
CA PRO A 103 -3.26 2.42 11.81
C PRO A 103 -2.48 2.69 13.10
N VAL A 104 -1.67 3.74 13.11
CA VAL A 104 -0.94 4.19 14.31
C VAL A 104 -1.88 5.06 15.11
N LYS A 105 -2.51 4.47 16.13
CA LYS A 105 -3.37 5.19 17.08
C LYS A 105 -2.49 6.20 17.82
N LYS A 106 -2.62 7.50 17.51
CA LYS A 106 -1.97 8.54 18.31
C LYS A 106 -2.74 8.68 19.62
N GLU A 107 -2.16 8.16 20.70
CA GLU A 107 -2.62 8.46 22.06
C GLU A 107 -2.33 9.94 22.32
N ALA A 108 -3.40 10.73 22.39
CA ALA A 108 -3.39 12.14 22.79
C ALA A 108 -4.02 12.27 24.17
#